data_AF-A0A317IYP6-F1
#
_entry.id   AF-A0A317IYP6-F1
#
_cell.length_a   1.000
_cell.length_b   1.000
_cell.length_c   1.000
_cell.angle_alpha   90.00
_cell.angle_beta   90.00
_cell.angle_gamma   90.00
#
_symmetry.space_group_name_H-M   'P 1'
#
loop_
_entity.id
_entity.type
_entity.pdbx_description
1 polymer ?
#
loop_
_entity_poly.entity_id
_entity_poly.type
_entity_poly.pdbx_seq_one_letter_code
_entity_poly.pdbx_strand_id
1 'polypeptide(L)'
;MGVNGNGARTPEPADPAHIINVRDFSPETLRTIVAHLEVSTAFEHMVYREAELDAIWSITGFFLAQQPESPEREAVDHLRRGARQAHDLVGEGRAAEAAQVLRSFL
;
A
#
# COMPACT_ATOMS: atom_id res chain seq x y z
N MET A 1 -26.45 -11.54 -29.88
CA MET A 1 -26.51 -12.56 -28.83
C MET A 1 -25.12 -12.65 -28.21
N GLY A 2 -24.98 -12.19 -26.96
CA GLY A 2 -23.69 -12.20 -26.27
C GLY A 2 -23.44 -13.51 -25.54
N VAL A 3 -22.18 -13.70 -25.14
CA VAL A 3 -21.81 -14.21 -23.81
C VAL A 3 -20.53 -13.52 -23.39
N ASN A 4 -20.66 -12.70 -22.34
CA ASN A 4 -19.56 -12.06 -21.62
C ASN A 4 -18.83 -13.13 -20.79
N GLY A 5 -17.57 -13.39 -21.10
CA GLY A 5 -16.65 -14.12 -20.22
C GLY A 5 -16.02 -13.16 -19.22
N ASN A 6 -16.81 -12.63 -18.29
CA ASN A 6 -16.27 -11.93 -17.12
C ASN A 6 -15.72 -12.98 -16.15
N GLY A 7 -14.54 -13.50 -16.46
CA GLY A 7 -13.79 -14.36 -15.56
C GLY A 7 -13.37 -13.53 -14.36
N ALA A 8 -14.17 -13.61 -13.28
CA ALA A 8 -13.75 -13.18 -11.97
C ALA A 8 -12.48 -13.98 -11.63
N ARG A 9 -11.30 -13.39 -11.86
CA ARG A 9 -10.06 -13.89 -11.29
C ARG A 9 -10.28 -13.86 -9.78
N THR A 10 -10.40 -15.04 -9.19
CA THR A 10 -10.11 -15.20 -7.76
C THR A 10 -8.78 -14.52 -7.51
N PRO A 11 -8.68 -13.60 -6.52
CA PRO A 11 -7.39 -12.99 -6.20
C PRO A 11 -6.44 -14.13 -5.90
N GLU A 12 -5.33 -14.20 -6.65
CA GLU A 12 -4.25 -15.11 -6.32
C GLU A 12 -3.83 -14.81 -4.87
N PRO A 13 -3.58 -15.84 -4.04
CA PRO A 13 -3.10 -15.62 -2.69
C PRO A 13 -1.85 -14.74 -2.75
N ALA A 14 -1.80 -13.70 -1.91
CA ALA A 14 -0.67 -12.77 -1.87
C ALA A 14 0.63 -13.56 -1.65
N ASP A 15 1.60 -13.35 -2.53
CA ASP A 15 2.95 -13.90 -2.38
C ASP A 15 3.80 -12.87 -1.61
N PRO A 16 4.17 -13.13 -0.35
CA PRO A 16 4.96 -12.18 0.42
C PRO A 16 6.37 -11.93 -0.17
N ALA A 17 6.88 -12.84 -1.00
CA ALA A 17 8.16 -12.68 -1.69
C ALA A 17 8.03 -11.87 -2.99
N HIS A 18 6.80 -11.65 -3.48
CA HIS A 18 6.57 -10.74 -4.60
C HIS A 18 6.71 -9.29 -4.15
N ILE A 19 7.48 -8.51 -4.92
CA ILE A 19 7.66 -7.07 -4.72
C ILE A 19 6.69 -6.33 -5.64
N ILE A 20 5.87 -5.47 -5.06
CA ILE A 20 4.91 -4.64 -5.79
C ILE A 20 5.66 -3.45 -6.38
N ASN A 21 5.49 -3.21 -7.68
CA ASN A 21 5.95 -1.98 -8.32
C ASN A 21 4.96 -0.84 -8.03
N VAL A 22 5.16 -0.13 -6.92
CA VAL A 22 4.29 0.96 -6.48
C VAL A 22 4.47 2.20 -7.37
N ARG A 23 3.41 2.59 -8.07
CA ARG A 23 3.40 3.74 -9.00
C ARG A 23 2.37 4.81 -8.68
N ASP A 24 1.42 4.50 -7.81
CA ASP A 24 0.38 5.38 -7.34
C ASP A 24 0.00 5.03 -5.89
N PHE A 25 -0.96 5.75 -5.34
CA PHE A 25 -1.53 5.50 -4.02
C PHE A 25 -3.04 5.19 -4.10
N SER A 26 -3.47 4.56 -5.20
CA SER A 26 -4.87 4.19 -5.40
C SER A 26 -5.34 3.16 -4.37
N PRO A 27 -6.65 3.06 -4.10
CA PRO A 27 -7.19 2.02 -3.21
C PRO A 27 -6.83 0.59 -3.64
N GLU A 28 -6.61 0.35 -4.93
CA GLU A 28 -6.17 -0.96 -5.44
C GLU A 28 -4.72 -1.27 -5.05
N THR A 29 -3.82 -0.30 -5.23
CA THR A 29 -2.42 -0.41 -4.77
C THR A 29 -2.37 -0.63 -3.26
N LEU A 30 -3.13 0.15 -2.48
CA LEU A 30 -3.18 0.00 -1.02
C LEU A 30 -3.71 -1.37 -0.58
N ARG A 31 -4.76 -1.90 -1.23
CA ARG A 31 -5.27 -3.26 -0.95
C ARG A 31 -4.23 -4.33 -1.24
N THR A 32 -3.47 -4.18 -2.31
CA THR A 32 -2.41 -5.13 -2.68
C THR A 32 -1.31 -5.13 -1.61
N ILE A 33 -0.84 -3.95 -1.18
CA ILE A 33 0.17 -3.83 -0.11
C ILE A 33 -0.37 -4.40 1.21
N VAL A 34 -1.63 -4.13 1.57
CA VAL A 34 -2.28 -4.72 2.75
C VAL A 34 -2.27 -6.25 2.68
N ALA A 35 -2.67 -6.83 1.56
CA ALA A 35 -2.70 -8.29 1.40
C ALA A 35 -1.30 -8.89 1.57
N HIS A 36 -0.26 -8.21 1.08
CA HIS A 36 1.12 -8.62 1.23
C HIS A 36 1.64 -8.48 2.67
N LEU A 37 1.32 -7.39 3.36
CA LEU A 37 1.67 -7.18 4.77
C LEU A 37 1.10 -8.29 5.67
N GLU A 38 -0.10 -8.77 5.37
CA GLU A 38 -0.79 -9.79 6.18
C GLU A 38 -0.15 -11.18 6.11
N VAL A 39 0.56 -11.47 5.02
CA VAL A 39 1.26 -12.75 4.83
C VAL A 39 2.77 -12.63 5.03
N SER A 40 3.29 -11.42 5.26
CA SER A 40 4.70 -11.18 5.53
C SER A 40 5.09 -11.62 6.95
N THR A 41 5.93 -12.66 7.04
CA THR A 41 6.43 -13.17 8.33
C THR A 41 7.97 -13.25 8.42
N ALA A 42 8.67 -13.23 7.29
CA ALA A 42 10.13 -13.30 7.23
C ALA A 42 10.76 -11.91 7.14
N PHE A 43 12.01 -11.79 7.59
CA PHE A 43 12.77 -10.55 7.52
C PHE A 43 12.86 -9.98 6.10
N GLU A 44 13.12 -10.82 5.10
CA GLU A 44 13.18 -10.41 3.69
C GLU A 44 11.87 -9.79 3.22
N HIS A 45 10.72 -10.34 3.67
CA HIS A 45 9.43 -9.75 3.39
C HIS A 45 9.30 -8.35 3.99
N MET A 46 9.79 -8.14 5.23
CA MET A 46 9.77 -6.82 5.87
C MET A 46 10.53 -5.79 5.04
N VAL A 47 11.72 -6.14 4.55
CA VAL A 47 12.51 -5.26 3.66
C VAL A 47 11.73 -4.86 2.41
N TYR A 48 10.99 -5.79 1.81
CA TYR A 48 10.15 -5.49 0.63
C TYR A 48 8.98 -4.58 0.99
N ARG A 49 8.31 -4.84 2.12
CA ARG A 49 7.18 -4.03 2.59
C ARG A 49 7.62 -2.62 2.99
N GLU A 50 8.80 -2.45 3.59
CA GLU A 50 9.39 -1.13 3.87
C GLU A 50 9.55 -0.32 2.57
N ALA A 51 10.18 -0.91 1.55
CA ALA A 51 10.41 -0.24 0.28
C ALA A 51 9.10 0.18 -0.42
N GLU A 52 8.06 -0.65 -0.35
CA GLU A 52 6.74 -0.34 -0.90
C GLU A 52 6.05 0.81 -0.14
N LEU A 53 6.15 0.83 1.20
CA LEU A 53 5.60 1.90 2.03
C LEU A 53 6.36 3.22 1.84
N ASP A 54 7.68 3.16 1.68
CA ASP A 54 8.52 4.31 1.32
C ASP A 54 8.16 4.90 -0.04
N ALA A 55 7.79 4.04 -1.00
CA ALA A 55 7.30 4.50 -2.30
C ALA A 55 5.97 5.26 -2.16
N ILE A 56 5.00 4.76 -1.37
CA ILE A 56 3.76 5.48 -1.08
C ILE A 56 4.06 6.84 -0.41
N TRP A 57 4.94 6.85 0.59
CA TRP A 57 5.34 8.10 1.27
C TRP A 57 5.98 9.12 0.32
N SER A 58 6.81 8.65 -0.61
CA SER A 58 7.47 9.49 -1.60
C SER A 58 6.48 10.05 -2.63
N ILE A 59 5.62 9.20 -3.21
CA ILE A 59 4.64 9.62 -4.22
C ILE A 59 3.65 10.62 -3.64
N THR A 60 3.13 10.36 -2.43
CA THR A 60 2.25 11.30 -1.73
C THR A 60 2.98 12.62 -1.41
N GLY A 61 4.27 12.56 -1.03
CA GLY A 61 5.11 13.75 -0.88
C GLY A 61 5.22 14.59 -2.17
N PHE A 62 5.47 13.93 -3.31
CA PHE A 62 5.50 14.59 -4.61
C PHE A 62 4.16 15.19 -5.01
N PHE A 63 3.05 14.52 -4.73
CA PHE A 63 1.71 15.06 -4.96
C PHE A 63 1.49 16.35 -4.17
N LEU A 64 1.78 16.33 -2.87
CA LEU A 64 1.59 17.49 -1.97
C LEU A 64 2.47 18.68 -2.36
N ALA A 65 3.66 18.43 -2.92
CA ALA A 65 4.54 19.48 -3.41
C ALA A 65 4.05 20.09 -4.74
N GLN A 66 3.49 19.28 -5.64
CA GLN A 66 3.07 19.72 -6.98
C GLN A 66 1.65 20.29 -7.02
N GLN A 67 0.78 19.89 -6.09
CA GLN A 67 -0.62 20.28 -6.07
C GLN A 67 -1.00 20.96 -4.73
N PRO A 68 -0.46 22.17 -4.46
CA PRO A 68 -0.68 22.85 -3.18
C PRO A 68 -2.15 23.20 -2.90
N GLU A 69 -2.94 23.44 -3.94
CA GLU A 69 -4.35 23.83 -3.84
C GLU A 69 -5.32 22.67 -4.13
N SER A 70 -4.83 21.42 -4.20
CA SER A 70 -5.71 20.29 -4.45
C SER A 70 -6.70 20.11 -3.28
N PRO A 71 -8.00 19.90 -3.57
CA PRO A 71 -8.97 19.57 -2.53
C PRO A 71 -8.66 18.25 -1.81
N GLU A 72 -7.83 17.38 -2.41
CA GLU A 72 -7.43 16.09 -1.85
C GLU A 72 -6.21 16.21 -0.92
N ARG A 73 -5.62 17.40 -0.79
CA ARG A 73 -4.36 17.63 -0.06
C ARG A 73 -4.39 17.07 1.36
N GLU A 74 -5.45 17.35 2.12
CA GLU A 74 -5.56 16.89 3.51
C GLU A 74 -5.63 15.36 3.60
N ALA A 75 -6.41 14.73 2.72
CA ALA A 75 -6.53 13.27 2.65
C ALA A 75 -5.18 12.62 2.25
N VAL A 76 -4.48 13.20 1.26
CA VAL A 76 -3.17 12.70 0.83
C VAL A 76 -2.10 12.89 1.90
N ASP A 77 -2.12 14.00 2.63
CA ASP A 77 -1.20 14.23 3.75
C ASP A 77 -1.50 13.28 4.93
N HIS A 78 -2.77 12.96 5.17
CA HIS A 78 -3.15 11.94 6.13
C HIS A 78 -2.64 10.55 5.72
N LEU A 79 -2.81 10.16 4.46
CA LEU A 79 -2.26 8.91 3.91
C LEU A 79 -0.74 8.86 4.01
N ARG A 80 -0.05 9.97 3.71
CA ARG A 80 1.41 10.06 3.82
C ARG A 80 1.89 9.79 5.24
N ARG A 81 1.21 10.34 6.25
CA ARG A 81 1.50 10.04 7.67
C ARG A 81 1.22 8.57 7.99
N GLY A 82 0.12 8.03 7.49
CA GLY A 82 -0.23 6.61 7.63
C GLY A 82 0.83 5.68 7.03
N ALA A 83 1.31 5.97 5.83
CA ALA A 83 2.36 5.22 5.15
C ALA A 83 3.67 5.22 5.96
N ARG A 84 4.05 6.38 6.53
CA ARG A 84 5.23 6.46 7.40
C ARG A 84 5.05 5.67 8.70
N GLN A 85 3.88 5.76 9.33
CA GLN A 85 3.58 4.97 10.52
C GLN A 85 3.62 3.46 10.22
N ALA A 86 3.03 3.05 9.10
CA ALA A 86 3.08 1.66 8.66
C ALA A 86 4.53 1.21 8.38
N HIS A 87 5.36 2.06 7.76
CA HIS A 87 6.78 1.78 7.53
C HIS A 87 7.51 1.52 8.84
N ASP A 88 7.36 2.39 9.83
CA ASP A 88 8.01 2.25 11.14
C ASP A 88 7.57 0.94 11.84
N LEU A 89 6.28 0.58 11.73
CA LEU A 89 5.75 -0.69 12.25
C LEU A 89 6.38 -1.91 11.55
N VAL A 90 6.58 -1.87 10.23
CA VAL A 90 7.24 -2.95 9.50
C VAL A 90 8.69 -3.11 9.96
N GLY A 91 9.41 -2.01 10.19
CA GLY A 91 10.78 -2.05 10.73
C GLY A 91 10.89 -2.64 12.13
N GLU A 92 9.79 -2.62 12.89
CA GLU A 92 9.66 -3.31 14.18
C GLU A 92 9.17 -4.78 14.05
N GLY A 93 8.98 -5.28 12.83
CA GLY A 93 8.43 -6.62 12.57
C GLY A 93 6.92 -6.74 12.77
N ARG A 94 6.19 -5.62 12.88
CA ARG A 94 4.76 -5.55 13.19
C ARG A 94 3.92 -5.38 11.92
N ALA A 95 4.14 -6.23 10.92
CA ALA A 95 3.49 -6.12 9.60
C ALA A 95 1.95 -6.18 9.66
N ALA A 96 1.38 -6.99 10.56
CA ALA A 96 -0.07 -7.07 10.75
C ALA A 96 -0.67 -5.73 11.25
N GLU A 97 0.06 -4.99 12.08
CA GLU A 97 -0.39 -3.67 12.56
C GLU A 97 -0.22 -2.61 11.48
N ALA A 98 0.86 -2.68 10.69
CA ALA A 98 1.03 -1.85 9.51
C ALA A 98 -0.13 -2.04 8.50
N ALA A 99 -0.60 -3.28 8.32
CA ALA A 99 -1.77 -3.57 7.48
C ALA A 99 -3.04 -2.88 8.02
N GLN A 100 -3.26 -2.87 9.33
CA GLN A 100 -4.39 -2.17 9.94
C GLN A 100 -4.32 -0.66 9.72
N VAL A 101 -3.12 -0.07 9.78
CA VAL A 101 -2.92 1.35 9.47
C VAL A 101 -3.32 1.65 8.04
N LEU A 102 -2.87 0.87 7.05
CA LEU A 102 -3.27 1.11 5.65
C LEU A 102 -4.75 0.84 5.38
N ARG A 103 -5.37 -0.11 6.10
CA ARG A 103 -6.80 -0.41 5.96
C ARG A 103 -7.72 0.76 6.34
N SER A 104 -7.28 1.72 7.16
CA SER A 104 -8.10 2.89 7.50
C SER A 104 -8.27 3.89 6.34
N PHE A 105 -7.55 3.70 5.24
CA PHE A 105 -7.60 4.54 4.04
C PHE A 105 -8.35 3.90 2.86
N LEU A 106 -9.04 2.77 3.11
CA LEU A 106 -9.80 1.99 2.12
C LEU A 106 -11.31 2.15 2.29
#